data_AF-A0A3C0G6B1-F1
#
_entry.id   AF-A0A3C0G6B1-F1
#
_cell.length_a   1.000
_cell.length_b   1.000
_cell.length_c   1.000
_cell.angle_alpha   90.00
_cell.angle_beta   90.00
_cell.angle_gamma   90.00
#
_symmetry.space_group_name_H-M   'P 1'
#
loop_
_entity.id
_entity.type
_entity.pdbx_description
1 polymer ?
#
loop_
_entity_poly.entity_id
_entity_poly.type
_entity_poly.pdbx_seq_one_letter_code
_entity_poly.pdbx_strand_id
1 'polypeptide(L)' 'MVCSRCIKVIRSEIEKLGITLKNIELGTITYTENSSNDFVNIQSALEQNGFEILLGQEQRLVEQIKIELIKLLQTLP' A
#
# COMPACT_ATOMS: atom_id res chain seq x y z
N MET A 1 -5.22 12.10 2.23
CA MET A 1 -6.47 12.32 1.45
C MET A 1 -7.40 13.23 2.24
N VAL A 2 -8.07 14.20 1.60
CA VAL A 2 -8.73 15.32 2.30
C VAL A 2 -10.23 15.45 2.00
N CYS A 3 -10.75 14.78 0.96
CA CYS A 3 -12.17 14.83 0.61
C CYS A 3 -12.65 13.56 -0.13
N SER A 4 -13.96 13.45 -0.32
CA SER A 4 -14.60 12.33 -1.04
C SER A 4 -14.12 12.17 -2.48
N ARG A 5 -13.67 13.24 -3.13
CA ARG A 5 -13.07 13.19 -4.48
C ARG A 5 -11.71 12.51 -4.46
N CYS A 6 -10.87 12.77 -3.46
CA CYS A 6 -9.59 12.07 -3.30
C CYS A 6 -9.81 10.56 -3.15
N ILE A 7 -10.79 10.16 -2.33
CA ILE A 7 -11.13 8.75 -2.11
C ILE A 7 -11.51 8.06 -3.43
N LYS A 8 -12.33 8.70 -4.27
CA LYS A 8 -12.72 8.14 -5.58
C LYS A 8 -11.54 7.96 -6.53
N VAL A 9 -10.65 8.96 -6.61
CA VAL A 9 -9.47 8.89 -7.47
C VAL A 9 -8.55 7.76 -7.03
N ILE A 10 -8.18 7.73 -5.75
CA ILE A 10 -7.28 6.70 -5.21
C ILE A 10 -7.88 5.30 -5.32
N ARG A 11 -9.18 5.14 -5.08
CA ARG A 11 -9.86 3.85 -5.31
C ARG A 11 -9.66 3.37 -6.74
N SER A 12 -9.91 4.24 -7.73
CA SER A 12 -9.76 3.87 -9.14
C SER A 12 -8.32 3.51 -9.49
N GLU A 13 -7.32 4.24 -8.97
CA GLU A 13 -5.92 3.92 -9.22
C GLU A 13 -5.50 2.58 -8.62
N ILE A 14 -5.94 2.25 -7.42
CA ILE A 14 -5.63 0.96 -6.77
C ILE A 14 -6.33 -0.20 -7.47
N GLU A 15 -7.58 -0.03 -7.90
CA GLU A 15 -8.31 -1.04 -8.68
C GLU A 15 -7.64 -1.31 -10.04
N LYS A 16 -7.08 -0.29 -10.70
CA LYS A 16 -6.30 -0.46 -11.95
C LYS A 16 -5.03 -1.30 -11.77
N LEU A 17 -4.47 -1.32 -10.57
CA LEU A 17 -3.33 -2.16 -10.21
C LEU A 17 -3.74 -3.63 -9.98
N GLY A 18 -5.03 -3.97 -10.07
CA GLY A 18 -5.55 -5.31 -9.79
C GLY A 18 -5.59 -5.63 -8.29
N ILE A 19 -5.41 -4.63 -7.42
CA ILE A 19 -5.39 -4.81 -5.97
C ILE A 19 -6.81 -4.73 -5.44
N THR A 20 -7.21 -5.73 -4.64
CA THR A 20 -8.57 -5.76 -4.06
C THR A 20 -8.64 -4.89 -2.80
N LEU A 21 -9.37 -3.78 -2.89
CA LEU A 21 -9.67 -2.92 -1.75
C LEU A 21 -10.72 -3.55 -0.81
N LYS A 22 -10.44 -3.57 0.49
CA LYS A 22 -11.39 -3.92 1.55
C LYS A 22 -12.10 -2.68 2.09
N ASN A 23 -11.35 -1.61 2.35
CA ASN A 23 -11.87 -0.34 2.81
C ASN A 23 -10.99 0.82 2.33
N ILE A 24 -11.60 1.99 2.12
CA ILE A 24 -10.87 3.24 1.90
C ILE A 24 -11.66 4.39 2.51
N GLU A 25 -11.01 5.10 3.41
CA GLU A 25 -11.55 6.23 4.16
C GLU A 25 -10.46 7.27 4.40
N LEU A 26 -10.83 8.41 4.96
CA LEU A 26 -9.91 9.53 5.10
C LEU A 26 -8.67 9.15 5.92
N GLY A 27 -7.53 9.02 5.25
CA GLY A 27 -6.24 8.70 5.89
C GLY A 27 -5.93 7.21 5.99
N THR A 28 -6.85 6.33 5.60
CA THR A 28 -6.69 4.88 5.76
C THR A 28 -7.08 4.13 4.49
N ILE A 29 -6.26 3.15 4.12
CA ILE A 29 -6.52 2.21 3.04
C ILE A 29 -6.33 0.81 3.60
N THR A 30 -7.30 -0.07 3.40
CA THR A 30 -7.23 -1.48 3.75
C THR A 30 -7.46 -2.30 2.50
N TYR A 31 -6.57 -3.24 2.21
CA TYR A 31 -6.61 -4.06 1.00
C TYR A 31 -6.27 -5.52 1.31
N THR A 32 -6.56 -6.40 0.36
CA THR A 32 -6.04 -7.77 0.35
C THR A 32 -4.69 -7.74 -0.35
N GLU A 33 -3.64 -8.14 0.34
CA GLU A 33 -2.31 -8.32 -0.24
C GLU A 33 -2.31 -9.59 -1.10
N ASN A 34 -2.03 -9.41 -2.39
CA ASN A 34 -1.91 -10.45 -3.40
C ASN A 34 -0.44 -10.65 -3.82
N SER A 35 0.41 -9.64 -3.66
CA SER A 35 1.83 -9.64 -3.98
C SER A 35 2.65 -8.84 -2.99
N SER A 36 3.92 -9.23 -2.77
CA SER A 36 4.89 -8.48 -1.95
C SER A 36 5.14 -7.05 -2.44
N ASN A 37 4.77 -6.75 -3.68
CA ASN A 37 4.95 -5.44 -4.29
C ASN A 37 3.71 -4.53 -4.15
N ASP A 38 2.59 -5.03 -3.63
CA ASP A 38 1.34 -4.28 -3.57
C ASP A 38 1.49 -2.98 -2.77
N PHE A 39 2.19 -3.03 -1.64
CA PHE A 39 2.48 -1.85 -0.84
C PHE A 39 3.23 -0.77 -1.64
N VAL A 40 4.29 -1.18 -2.35
CA VAL A 40 5.12 -0.26 -3.16
C VAL A 40 4.31 0.32 -4.32
N ASN A 41 3.46 -0.49 -4.96
CA ASN A 41 2.59 -0.06 -6.05
C ASN A 41 1.55 0.95 -5.57
N ILE A 42 0.92 0.70 -4.41
CA ILE A 42 -0.03 1.63 -3.77
C ILE A 42 0.69 2.93 -3.40
N GLN A 43 1.87 2.84 -2.80
CA GLN A 43 2.67 4.01 -2.45
C GLN A 43 2.95 4.88 -3.69
N SER A 44 3.43 4.27 -4.78
CA SER A 44 3.68 4.98 -6.04
C SER A 44 2.43 5.64 -6.61
N ALA A 45 1.29 4.95 -6.60
CA ALA A 45 0.01 5.51 -7.05
C ALA A 45 -0.44 6.71 -6.19
N LEU A 46 -0.23 6.65 -4.87
CA LEU A 46 -0.51 7.78 -3.97
C LEU A 46 0.40 8.97 -4.28
N GLU A 47 1.70 8.75 -4.42
CA GLU A 47 2.69 9.79 -4.70
C GLU A 47 2.41 10.49 -6.03
N GLN A 48 2.07 9.73 -7.09
CA GLN A 48 1.66 10.28 -8.39
C GLN A 48 0.39 11.15 -8.31
N ASN A 49 -0.46 10.92 -7.32
CA ASN A 49 -1.67 11.71 -7.08
C ASN A 49 -1.46 12.80 -6.00
N GLY A 50 -0.21 13.07 -5.61
CA GLY A 50 0.14 14.11 -4.65
C GLY A 50 -0.16 13.74 -3.19
N PHE A 51 -0.27 12.45 -2.87
CA PHE A 51 -0.40 11.96 -1.51
C PHE A 51 0.88 11.25 -1.07
N GLU A 52 1.34 11.59 0.13
CA GLU A 52 2.49 10.93 0.75
C GLU A 52 2.01 10.00 1.86
N ILE A 53 2.59 8.80 1.94
CA ILE A 53 2.46 7.94 3.13
C ILE A 53 3.54 8.38 4.11
N LEU A 54 3.11 8.93 5.25
CA LEU A 54 4.02 9.23 6.35
C LEU A 54 4.29 7.97 7.17
N LEU A 55 5.42 7.30 6.88
CA LEU A 55 5.94 6.24 7.73
C LEU A 55 7.04 6.78 8.65
N GLY A 56 6.90 6.56 9.96
CA GLY A 56 8.00 6.76 10.90
C GLY A 56 9.19 5.85 10.58
N GLN A 57 10.40 6.21 11.05
CA GLN A 57 11.60 5.40 10.81
C GLN A 57 11.45 3.96 11.33
N GLU A 58 10.85 3.81 12.52
CA GLU A 58 10.58 2.49 13.12
C GLU A 58 9.63 1.65 12.25
N GLN A 59 8.57 2.26 11.73
CA GLN A 59 7.59 1.57 10.88
C GLN A 59 8.21 1.12 9.55
N ARG A 60 9.08 1.95 8.96
CA ARG A 60 9.86 1.55 7.77
C ARG A 60 10.75 0.34 8.04
N LEU A 61 11.45 0.33 9.17
CA LEU A 61 12.30 -0.79 9.55
C LEU A 61 11.49 -2.08 9.75
N VAL A 62 10.35 -1.99 10.43
CA VAL A 62 9.45 -3.13 10.64
C VAL A 62 8.96 -3.71 9.30
N GLU A 63 8.54 -2.86 8.37
CA GLU A 63 8.08 -3.33 7.05
C GLU A 63 9.23 -3.94 6.23
N GLN A 64 10.43 -3.36 6.27
CA GLN A 64 11.60 -3.96 5.63
C GLN A 64 11.91 -5.35 6.19
N ILE A 65 11.87 -5.52 7.51
CA ILE A 65 12.09 -6.82 8.16
C ILE A 65 11.02 -7.83 7.72
N LYS A 66 9.74 -7.44 7.69
CA LYS A 66 8.65 -8.32 7.22
C LYS A 66 8.88 -8.78 5.78
N ILE A 67 9.21 -7.84 4.89
CA ILE A 67 9.48 -8.14 3.48
C ILE A 67 10.64 -9.15 3.36
N GLU A 68 11.74 -8.95 4.09
CA GLU A 68 12.87 -9.88 4.07
C GLU A 68 12.54 -11.25 4.67
N LEU A 69 11.74 -11.31 5.73
CA LEU A 69 11.27 -12.57 6.29
C LEU A 69 10.40 -13.36 5.31
N ILE A 70 9.49 -12.70 4.59
CA ILE A 70 8.65 -13.34 3.58
C ILE A 70 9.53 -13.93 2.46
N LYS A 71 10.50 -13.17 1.95
CA LYS A 71 11.46 -13.67 0.95
C LYS A 71 12.23 -14.89 1.45
N LEU A 72 12.70 -14.85 2.69
CA LEU A 72 13.42 -15.97 3.30
C LEU A 72 12.52 -17.21 3.44
N LEU A 73 11.27 -17.04 3.88
CA LEU A 73 10.30 -18.14 3.98
C LEU A 73 9.98 -18.78 2.63
N GLN A 74 9.91 -17.99 1.55
CA GLN A 74 9.70 -18.51 0.19
C GLN A 74 10.89 -19.30 -0.36
N THR A 75 12.07 -19.19 0.25
CA THR A 75 13.31 -19.88 -0.17
C THR A 75 13.69 -21.04 0.74
N LEU A 76 12.92 -21.30 1.80
CA LEU A 76 13.10 -22.45 2.66
C LEU A 76 12.57 -23.72 1.96
N PRO A 77 13.31 -24.86 2.04
CA PRO A 77 12.94 -26.12 1.42
C PRO A 77 11.74 -26.82 2.07
#